data_AF-U6DR47-F1
#
_entry.id   AF-U6DR47-F1
#
_cell.length_a   1.000
_cell.length_b   1.000
_cell.length_c   1.000
_cell.angle_alpha   90.00
_cell.angle_beta   90.00
_cell.angle_gamma   90.00
#
_symmetry.space_group_name_H-M   'P 1'
#
loop_
_entity.id
_entity.type
_entity.pdbx_description
1 polymer ?
#
loop_
_entity_poly.entity_id
_entity_poly.type
_entity_poly.pdbx_seq_one_letter_code
_entity_poly.pdbx_strand_id
1 'polypeptide(L)'
;VVTLSGLRGVLSRIGSEPPPGKRECRVGQYVVDLTSFEHLALPVLRNAGSSSGPGHRVCIIDEIGKMELFSQPFIQAVRQTLATPGTVVLGTIPIPKGKPLALVEEIRNRNDVQVFSVTKENRNHLLPDIVTCVQSGRK
;
A
#
# COMPACT_ATOMS: atom_id res chain seq x y z
N VAL A 1 6.66 9.77 0.01
CA VAL A 1 6.33 8.75 1.03
C VAL A 1 6.57 9.33 2.41
N VAL A 2 5.61 9.12 3.31
CA VAL A 2 5.69 9.53 4.71
C VAL A 2 5.35 8.34 5.60
N THR A 3 6.03 8.22 6.73
CA THR A 3 5.75 7.21 7.74
C THR A 3 5.04 7.84 8.94
N LEU A 4 4.35 7.03 9.75
CA LEU A 4 3.69 7.52 10.97
C LEU A 4 4.69 8.06 12.02
N SER A 5 5.97 7.67 11.94
CA SER A 5 7.05 8.23 12.76
C SER A 5 7.59 9.56 12.23
N GLY A 6 7.03 10.08 11.13
CA GLY A 6 7.40 11.38 10.56
C GLY A 6 8.53 11.34 9.53
N LEU A 7 9.15 10.19 9.26
CA LEU A 7 10.17 10.07 8.20
C LEU A 7 9.54 10.31 6.83
N ARG A 8 10.28 11.01 5.96
CA ARG A 8 9.83 11.44 4.64
C ARG A 8 10.88 11.14 3.58
N GLY A 9 10.41 10.80 2.38
CA GLY A 9 11.26 10.60 1.21
C GLY A 9 10.47 10.69 -0.08
N VAL A 10 11.21 10.77 -1.18
CA VAL A 10 10.64 10.97 -2.51
C VAL A 10 10.16 9.62 -3.07
N LEU A 11 8.94 9.59 -3.60
CA LEU A 11 8.42 8.43 -4.34
C LEU A 11 8.78 8.53 -5.82
N SER A 12 8.59 9.71 -6.40
CA SER A 12 8.83 9.95 -7.82
C SER A 12 9.21 11.40 -8.09
N ARG A 13 9.82 11.63 -9.24
CA ARG A 13 10.16 12.95 -9.77
C ARG A 13 9.74 13.05 -11.24
N ILE A 14 9.50 14.26 -11.73
CA ILE A 14 9.33 14.47 -13.17
C ILE A 14 10.68 14.18 -13.83
N GLY A 15 10.69 13.25 -14.79
CA GLY A 15 11.89 12.85 -15.50
C GLY A 15 11.83 13.20 -16.98
N SER A 16 12.96 13.64 -17.54
CA SER A 16 13.16 13.84 -18.99
C SER A 16 12.99 12.54 -19.77
N GLU A 17 12.80 12.59 -21.08
CA GLU A 17 12.68 11.40 -21.95
C GLU A 17 13.77 10.36 -21.64
N PRO A 18 13.41 9.08 -21.41
CA PRO A 18 14.39 8.06 -21.08
C PRO A 18 15.34 7.81 -22.26
N PRO A 19 16.63 7.51 -22.01
CA PRO A 19 17.52 7.02 -23.05
C PRO A 19 16.97 5.72 -23.65
N PRO A 20 17.12 5.48 -24.96
CA PRO A 20 16.65 4.25 -25.59
C PRO A 20 17.26 3.03 -24.91
N GLY A 21 16.40 2.07 -24.53
CA GLY A 21 16.82 0.78 -23.94
C GLY A 21 16.82 0.70 -22.42
N LYS A 22 16.61 1.79 -21.67
CA LYS A 22 16.42 1.73 -20.21
C LYS A 22 14.95 1.60 -19.85
N ARG A 23 14.57 0.49 -19.22
CA ARG A 23 13.27 0.33 -18.55
C ARG A 23 13.26 1.16 -17.27
N GLU A 24 12.95 2.44 -17.40
CA GLU A 24 12.64 3.26 -16.22
C GLU A 24 11.27 2.85 -15.65
N CYS A 25 11.19 2.79 -14.32
CA CYS A 25 9.93 2.61 -13.61
C CYS A 25 9.14 3.92 -13.71
N ARG A 26 8.37 4.08 -14.79
CA ARG A 26 7.71 5.34 -15.15
C ARG A 26 6.19 5.22 -15.18
N VAL A 27 5.51 6.26 -14.71
CA VAL A 27 4.07 6.46 -14.84
C VAL A 27 3.81 7.85 -15.40
N GLY A 28 3.45 7.94 -16.68
CA GLY A 28 3.32 9.22 -17.38
C GLY A 28 4.67 9.95 -17.39
N GLN A 29 4.70 11.18 -16.89
CA GLN A 29 5.93 12.00 -16.76
C GLN A 29 6.79 11.66 -15.53
N TYR A 30 6.30 10.83 -14.63
CA TYR A 30 6.94 10.58 -13.33
C TYR A 30 7.82 9.33 -13.37
N VAL A 31 9.08 9.48 -13.00
CA VAL A 31 10.03 8.39 -12.75
C VAL A 31 10.01 8.07 -11.27
N VAL A 32 9.78 6.81 -10.94
CA VAL A 32 9.71 6.30 -9.56
C VAL A 32 11.13 6.05 -9.05
N ASP A 33 11.43 6.64 -7.89
CA ASP A 33 12.66 6.39 -7.14
C ASP A 33 12.43 5.23 -6.18
N LEU A 34 12.64 4.01 -6.70
CA LEU A 34 12.44 2.78 -5.93
C LEU A 34 13.36 2.69 -4.72
N THR A 35 14.59 3.16 -4.83
CA THR A 35 15.55 3.09 -3.72
C THR A 35 15.10 3.96 -2.56
N SER A 36 14.71 5.21 -2.82
CA SER A 36 14.16 6.10 -1.78
C SER A 36 12.87 5.57 -1.19
N PHE A 37 12.00 5.00 -2.02
CA PHE A 37 10.75 4.38 -1.58
C PHE A 37 10.99 3.18 -0.66
N GLU A 38 11.80 2.22 -1.11
CA GLU A 38 12.07 0.97 -0.41
C GLU A 38 12.76 1.21 0.93
N HIS A 39 13.70 2.16 0.99
CA HIS A 39 14.39 2.52 2.23
C HIS A 39 13.42 2.99 3.33
N LEU A 40 12.27 3.58 2.97
CA LEU A 40 11.28 4.04 3.93
C LEU A 40 10.16 3.02 4.17
N ALA A 41 9.64 2.41 3.11
CA ALA A 41 8.46 1.56 3.20
C ALA A 41 8.78 0.17 3.78
N LEU A 42 9.90 -0.45 3.36
CA LEU A 42 10.20 -1.84 3.72
C LEU A 42 10.47 -2.02 5.23
N PRO A 43 11.22 -1.15 5.92
CA PRO A 43 11.43 -1.31 7.36
C PRO A 43 10.11 -1.27 8.15
N VAL A 44 9.18 -0.39 7.75
CA VAL A 44 7.87 -0.24 8.41
C VAL A 44 7.04 -1.51 8.25
N LEU A 45 6.95 -2.05 7.03
CA LEU A 45 6.21 -3.29 6.76
C LEU A 45 6.81 -4.51 7.46
N ARG A 46 8.15 -4.62 7.48
CA ARG A 46 8.84 -5.72 8.18
C ARG A 46 8.60 -5.66 9.70
N ASN A 47 8.70 -4.46 10.29
CA ASN A 47 8.47 -4.27 11.72
C ASN A 47 7.02 -4.55 12.14
N ALA A 48 6.04 -4.32 11.25
CA ALA A 48 4.66 -4.71 11.51
C ALA A 48 4.53 -6.21 11.79
N GLY A 49 5.30 -7.05 11.08
CA GLY A 49 5.29 -8.50 11.19
C GLY A 49 6.09 -9.10 12.36
N SER A 50 7.10 -8.40 12.90
CA SER A 50 8.11 -9.04 13.77
C SER A 50 7.93 -8.87 15.29
N SER A 51 7.12 -7.94 15.78
CA SER A 51 6.96 -7.81 17.24
C SER A 51 6.07 -8.93 17.81
N SER A 52 6.47 -9.52 18.93
CA SER A 52 5.75 -10.61 19.62
C SER A 52 4.91 -10.14 20.82
N GLY A 53 4.58 -8.84 20.88
CA GLY A 53 3.78 -8.28 21.97
C GLY A 53 2.28 -8.59 21.84
N PRO A 54 1.52 -8.70 22.95
CA PRO A 54 0.11 -9.14 22.98
C PRO A 54 -0.90 -8.07 22.49
N GLY A 55 -0.54 -7.25 21.50
CA GLY A 55 -1.37 -6.15 21.00
C GLY A 55 -1.75 -6.30 19.54
N HIS A 56 -3.04 -6.09 19.24
CA HIS A 56 -3.54 -5.97 17.88
C HIS A 56 -2.89 -4.77 17.17
N ARG A 57 -2.32 -5.02 15.98
CA ARG A 57 -1.66 -3.96 15.18
C ARG A 57 -2.54 -3.51 14.05
N VAL A 58 -2.41 -2.24 13.70
CA VAL A 58 -2.96 -1.70 12.46
C VAL A 58 -1.80 -1.17 11.62
N CYS A 59 -1.61 -1.75 10.44
CA CYS A 59 -0.67 -1.28 9.44
C CYS A 59 -1.42 -0.41 8.43
N ILE A 60 -0.98 0.83 8.25
CA ILE A 60 -1.60 1.79 7.33
C ILE A 60 -0.77 1.88 6.04
N ILE A 61 -1.42 1.68 4.88
CA ILE A 61 -0.77 1.78 3.56
C ILE A 61 -1.65 2.58 2.61
N ASP A 62 -1.27 3.83 2.36
CA ASP A 62 -1.94 4.73 1.42
C ASP A 62 -0.90 5.21 0.40
N GLU A 63 -0.81 4.70 -0.83
CA GLU A 63 -1.66 3.75 -1.58
C GLU A 63 -0.89 2.46 -1.93
N ILE A 64 -1.58 1.36 -2.25
CA ILE A 64 -1.01 0.20 -2.96
C ILE A 64 -1.35 0.32 -4.45
N GLY A 65 -0.57 1.14 -5.16
CA GLY A 65 -0.86 1.58 -6.51
C GLY A 65 0.22 1.26 -7.53
N LYS A 66 0.04 1.75 -8.76
CA LYS A 66 0.92 1.44 -9.90
C LYS A 66 2.38 1.84 -9.65
N MET A 67 2.64 2.92 -8.92
CA MET A 67 4.00 3.41 -8.68
C MET A 67 4.75 2.51 -7.69
N GLU A 68 4.09 2.08 -6.63
CA GLU A 68 4.65 1.25 -5.56
C GLU A 68 4.92 -0.17 -6.06
N LEU A 69 4.07 -0.67 -6.96
CA LEU A 69 4.16 -2.02 -7.54
C LEU A 69 5.32 -2.23 -8.52
N PHE A 70 6.10 -1.19 -8.82
CA PHE A 70 7.40 -1.40 -9.46
C PHE A 70 8.42 -2.06 -8.51
N SER A 71 8.26 -1.93 -7.20
CA SER A 71 9.11 -2.58 -6.20
C SER A 71 8.63 -4.01 -5.91
N GLN A 72 9.41 -5.01 -6.35
CA GLN A 72 9.18 -6.41 -5.98
C GLN A 72 9.34 -6.65 -4.46
N PRO A 73 10.34 -6.07 -3.77
CA PRO A 73 10.43 -6.17 -2.32
C PRO A 73 9.19 -5.65 -1.60
N PHE A 74 8.60 -4.55 -2.08
CA PHE A 74 7.37 -4.00 -1.49
C PHE A 74 6.18 -4.95 -1.68
N ILE A 75 6.00 -5.50 -2.88
CA ILE A 75 4.95 -6.49 -3.15
C ILE A 75 5.05 -7.68 -2.18
N GLN A 76 6.26 -8.20 -1.97
CA GLN A 76 6.49 -9.31 -1.03
C GLN A 76 6.18 -8.90 0.41
N ALA A 77 6.61 -7.71 0.83
CA ALA A 77 6.36 -7.20 2.17
C ALA A 77 4.86 -6.97 2.45
N VAL A 78 4.11 -6.47 1.48
CA VAL A 78 2.64 -6.33 1.58
C VAL A 78 1.97 -7.69 1.75
N ARG A 79 2.34 -8.68 0.93
CA ARG A 79 1.81 -10.05 1.06
C ARG A 79 2.11 -10.68 2.42
N GLN A 80 3.33 -10.52 2.92
CA GLN A 80 3.72 -10.99 4.24
C GLN A 80 2.94 -10.29 5.35
N THR A 81 2.73 -8.98 5.24
CA THR A 81 1.96 -8.19 6.21
C THR A 81 0.51 -8.67 6.25
N LEU A 82 -0.12 -8.88 5.09
CA LEU A 82 -1.48 -9.43 4.98
C LEU A 82 -1.61 -10.87 5.48
N ALA A 83 -0.51 -11.63 5.49
CA ALA A 83 -0.49 -13.00 6.01
C ALA A 83 -0.13 -13.06 7.51
N THR A 84 0.22 -11.94 8.14
CA THR A 84 0.67 -11.92 9.54
C THR A 84 -0.53 -11.95 10.50
N PRO A 85 -0.69 -12.98 11.34
CA PRO A 85 -1.75 -13.04 12.33
C PRO A 85 -1.69 -11.85 13.31
N GLY A 86 -2.85 -11.32 13.70
CA GLY A 86 -2.95 -10.19 14.64
C GLY A 86 -2.58 -8.82 14.06
N THR A 87 -2.31 -8.75 12.75
CA THR A 87 -2.10 -7.48 12.02
C THR A 87 -3.29 -7.18 11.13
N VAL A 88 -3.98 -6.07 11.39
CA VAL A 88 -5.01 -5.52 10.50
C VAL A 88 -4.33 -4.56 9.53
N VAL A 89 -4.54 -4.74 8.22
CA VAL A 89 -4.07 -3.78 7.21
C VAL A 89 -5.21 -2.87 6.82
N LEU A 90 -5.02 -1.56 6.98
CA LEU A 90 -5.89 -0.54 6.45
C LEU A 90 -5.15 0.15 5.30
N GLY A 91 -5.70 0.09 4.09
CA GLY A 91 -5.05 0.74 2.95
C GLY A 91 -5.99 1.09 1.82
N THR A 92 -5.45 1.84 0.87
CA THR A 92 -6.16 2.25 -0.34
C THR A 92 -5.60 1.51 -1.54
N ILE A 93 -6.50 1.08 -2.42
CA ILE A 93 -6.16 0.45 -3.71
C ILE A 93 -6.88 1.19 -4.83
N PRO A 94 -6.29 1.29 -6.03
CA PRO A 94 -6.92 1.95 -7.15
C PRO A 94 -8.15 1.16 -7.63
N ILE A 95 -9.14 1.91 -8.14
CA ILE A 95 -10.28 1.34 -8.88
C ILE A 95 -9.73 0.60 -10.11
N PRO A 96 -10.24 -0.60 -10.44
CA PRO A 96 -9.77 -1.33 -11.61
C PRO A 96 -10.05 -0.51 -12.88
N LYS A 97 -8.98 0.00 -13.49
CA LYS A 97 -9.01 0.74 -14.75
C LYS A 97 -7.79 0.38 -15.59
N GLY A 98 -8.02 0.02 -16.86
CA GLY A 98 -6.96 -0.37 -17.77
C GLY A 98 -6.35 -1.73 -17.43
N LYS A 99 -5.02 -1.84 -17.51
CA LYS A 99 -4.31 -3.10 -17.25
C LYS A 99 -4.41 -3.46 -15.75
N PRO A 100 -4.86 -4.69 -15.40
CA PRO A 100 -4.97 -5.08 -14.00
C PRO A 100 -3.61 -5.10 -13.33
N LEU A 101 -3.57 -4.61 -12.10
CA LEU A 101 -2.41 -4.67 -11.23
C LEU A 101 -2.55 -5.94 -10.39
N ALA A 102 -1.69 -6.94 -10.63
CA ALA A 102 -1.84 -8.29 -10.08
C ALA A 102 -2.03 -8.30 -8.55
N LEU A 103 -1.23 -7.52 -7.80
CA LEU A 103 -1.37 -7.45 -6.34
C LEU A 103 -2.68 -6.79 -5.91
N VAL A 104 -3.17 -5.78 -6.63
CA VAL A 104 -4.43 -5.10 -6.30
C VAL A 104 -5.60 -6.06 -6.47
N GLU A 105 -5.63 -6.81 -7.56
CA GLU A 105 -6.66 -7.83 -7.79
C GLU A 105 -6.56 -8.98 -6.79
N GLU A 106 -5.35 -9.39 -6.42
CA GLU A 106 -5.13 -10.35 -5.35
C GLU A 106 -5.76 -9.86 -4.04
N ILE A 107 -5.41 -8.65 -3.58
CA ILE A 107 -5.95 -8.06 -2.35
C ILE A 107 -7.47 -7.95 -2.39
N ARG A 108 -8.03 -7.46 -3.51
CA ARG A 108 -9.48 -7.25 -3.65
C ARG A 108 -10.27 -8.56 -3.55
N ASN A 109 -9.72 -9.67 -4.04
CA ASN A 109 -10.40 -10.96 -4.12
C ASN A 109 -10.15 -11.85 -2.90
N ARG A 110 -9.41 -11.37 -1.89
CA ARG A 110 -9.23 -12.11 -0.64
C ARG A 110 -10.54 -12.18 0.13
N ASN A 111 -10.79 -13.34 0.73
CA ASN A 111 -11.97 -13.60 1.55
C ASN A 111 -11.93 -12.88 2.91
N ASP A 112 -10.75 -12.47 3.37
CA ASP A 112 -10.54 -11.74 4.64
C ASP A 112 -10.39 -10.23 4.45
N VAL A 113 -10.70 -9.69 3.26
CA VAL A 113 -10.62 -8.27 2.95
C VAL A 113 -12.01 -7.67 2.75
N GLN A 114 -12.30 -6.62 3.51
CA GLN A 114 -13.47 -5.77 3.27
C GLN A 114 -13.08 -4.61 2.35
N VAL A 115 -13.74 -4.52 1.20
CA VAL A 115 -13.51 -3.45 0.22
C VAL A 115 -14.61 -2.40 0.36
N PHE A 116 -14.20 -1.14 0.55
CA PHE A 116 -15.09 0.02 0.56
C PHE A 116 -14.89 0.84 -0.71
N SER A 117 -15.90 0.88 -1.58
CA SER A 117 -15.89 1.72 -2.77
C SER A 117 -16.23 3.16 -2.41
N VAL A 118 -15.23 4.04 -2.45
CA VAL A 118 -15.41 5.47 -2.13
C VAL A 118 -15.96 6.23 -3.34
N THR A 119 -17.08 6.92 -3.15
CA THR A 119 -17.72 7.81 -4.12
C THR A 119 -17.78 9.24 -3.57
N LYS A 120 -18.18 10.22 -4.40
CA LYS A 120 -18.30 11.62 -3.95
C LYS A 120 -19.39 11.77 -2.87
N GLU A 121 -20.40 10.91 -2.92
CA GLU A 121 -21.59 10.93 -2.08
C GLU A 121 -21.33 10.27 -0.71
N ASN A 122 -20.53 9.20 -0.68
CA ASN A 122 -20.30 8.43 0.56
C ASN A 122 -19.01 8.79 1.30
N ARG A 123 -18.05 9.51 0.69
CA ARG A 123 -16.71 9.74 1.27
C ARG A 123 -16.69 10.29 2.70
N ASN A 124 -17.67 11.12 3.06
CA ASN A 124 -17.76 11.75 4.38
C ASN A 124 -18.47 10.87 5.43
N HIS A 125 -19.10 9.79 4.99
CA HIS A 125 -19.94 8.92 5.82
C HIS A 125 -19.32 7.53 6.04
N LEU A 126 -18.26 7.17 5.31
CA LEU A 126 -17.61 5.85 5.41
C LEU A 126 -16.74 5.67 6.66
N LEU A 127 -16.34 6.75 7.33
CA LEU A 127 -15.42 6.67 8.46
C LEU A 127 -15.92 5.72 9.59
N PRO A 128 -17.17 5.81 10.07
CA PRO A 128 -17.67 4.90 11.10
C PRO A 128 -17.65 3.44 10.66
N ASP A 129 -17.98 3.14 9.40
CA ASP A 129 -18.00 1.78 8.85
C ASP A 129 -16.59 1.19 8.80
N ILE A 130 -15.63 1.97 8.32
CA ILE A 130 -14.21 1.57 8.26
C ILE A 130 -13.67 1.32 9.67
N VAL A 131 -13.94 2.21 10.61
CA VAL A 131 -13.49 2.07 12.00
C VAL A 131 -14.11 0.83 12.65
N THR A 132 -15.40 0.59 12.43
CA THR A 132 -16.10 -0.60 12.94
C THR A 132 -15.50 -1.89 12.37
N CYS A 133 -15.20 -1.91 11.07
CA CYS A 133 -14.54 -3.03 10.41
C CYS A 133 -13.15 -3.30 11.01
N VAL A 134 -12.32 -2.27 11.17
CA VAL A 134 -10.98 -2.37 11.77
C VAL A 134 -11.04 -2.86 13.22
N GLN A 135 -12.02 -2.42 14.02
CA GLN A 135 -12.20 -2.88 15.40
C GLN A 135 -12.69 -4.33 15.48
N SER A 136 -13.50 -4.77 14.52
CA SER A 136 -14.04 -6.13 14.48
C SER A 136 -12.98 -7.16 14.09
N GLY A 137 -12.02 -6.77 13.24
CA GLY A 137 -10.85 -7.59 12.91
C GLY A 137 -9.81 -7.73 14.03
N ARG A 138 -10.05 -7.10 15.20
CA ARG A 138 -9.23 -7.24 16.42
C ARG A 138 -9.82 -8.22 17.45
N LYS A 139 -10.88 -8.95 17.09
CA LYS A 139 -11.47 -9.99 17.93
C LYS A 139 -11.04 -11.35 17.42
#